data_AF-A0A971J728-F1
#
_entry.id   AF-A0A971J728-F1
#
_cell.length_a   1.000
_cell.length_b   1.000
_cell.length_c   1.000
_cell.angle_alpha   90.00
_cell.angle_beta   90.00
_cell.angle_gamma   90.00
#
_symmetry.space_group_name_H-M   'P 1'
#
loop_
_entity.id
_entity.type
_entity.pdbx_description
1 polymer ?
#
loop_
_entity_poly.entity_id
_entity_poly.type
_entity_poly.pdbx_seq_one_letter_code
_entity_poly.pdbx_strand_id
1 'polypeptide(L)'
;MEDVRALNAKVRQQVALYEKVLDLSRNQLEVVRKEDPEGEYLDTLLQLLEKRQALIEQIDSLNGQVRELRRKLRLTLPGAGEAEQEGPDPDGMAEYRTLLRKNRSLLEAIRDNDEACQRMLEERFAHVGRRLAEVRANKDAYKAYTFGPGPTGAWFFDKKK
;
A
#
# COMPACT_ATOMS: atom_id res chain seq x y z
N MET A 1 28.84 -4.08 -25.37
CA MET A 1 29.02 -2.66 -24.96
C MET A 1 27.68 -1.93 -24.95
N GLU A 2 26.94 -1.90 -26.07
CA GLU A 2 25.64 -1.22 -26.16
C GLU A 2 24.56 -1.82 -25.24
N ASP A 3 24.47 -3.16 -25.17
CA ASP A 3 23.48 -3.86 -24.34
C ASP A 3 23.67 -3.63 -22.82
N VAL A 4 24.91 -3.50 -22.33
CA VAL A 4 25.20 -3.21 -20.91
C VAL A 4 24.82 -1.76 -20.58
N ARG A 5 25.10 -0.82 -21.48
CA ARG A 5 24.65 0.58 -21.33
C ARG A 5 23.14 0.68 -21.35
N ALA A 6 22.48 -0.04 -22.26
CA ALA A 6 21.02 -0.12 -22.32
C ALA A 6 20.43 -0.72 -21.03
N LEU A 7 21.04 -1.79 -20.50
CA LEU A 7 20.65 -2.37 -19.22
C LEU A 7 20.77 -1.36 -18.08
N ASN A 8 21.91 -0.68 -17.94
CA ASN A 8 22.10 0.34 -16.90
C ASN A 8 21.09 1.48 -17.04
N ALA A 9 20.83 1.95 -18.26
CA ALA A 9 19.81 2.98 -18.49
C ALA A 9 18.42 2.54 -18.02
N LYS A 10 18.04 1.29 -18.29
CA LYS A 10 16.75 0.73 -17.84
C LYS A 10 16.70 0.56 -16.33
N VAL A 11 17.77 0.09 -15.69
CA VAL A 11 17.80 -0.02 -14.22
C VAL A 11 17.81 1.36 -13.55
N ARG A 12 18.47 2.38 -14.12
CA ARG A 12 18.36 3.77 -13.64
C ARG A 12 16.92 4.29 -13.72
N GLN A 13 16.20 3.95 -14.79
CA GLN A 13 14.77 4.28 -14.89
C GLN A 13 13.96 3.58 -13.79
N GLN A 14 14.28 2.32 -13.45
CA GLN A 14 13.64 1.62 -12.32
C GLN A 14 13.90 2.33 -10.99
N VAL A 15 15.15 2.73 -10.74
CA VAL A 15 15.52 3.47 -9.53
C VAL A 15 14.65 4.74 -9.41
N ALA A 16 14.55 5.52 -10.48
CA ALA A 16 13.76 6.75 -10.49
C ALA A 16 12.26 6.50 -10.25
N LEU A 17 11.71 5.39 -10.75
CA LEU A 17 10.33 5.00 -10.48
C LEU A 17 10.13 4.55 -9.03
N TYR A 18 11.06 3.77 -8.47
CA TYR A 18 11.00 3.39 -7.06
C TYR A 18 11.16 4.57 -6.11
N GLU A 19 11.97 5.57 -6.44
CA GLU A 19 12.05 6.82 -5.68
C GLU A 19 10.68 7.52 -5.63
N LYS A 20 9.98 7.61 -6.77
CA LYS A 20 8.61 8.17 -6.80
C LYS A 20 7.62 7.34 -5.98
N VAL A 21 7.72 6.01 -6.02
CA VAL A 21 6.86 5.13 -5.20
C VAL A 21 7.16 5.33 -3.71
N LEU A 22 8.42 5.50 -3.34
CA LEU A 22 8.81 5.79 -1.96
C LEU A 22 8.24 7.13 -1.48
N ASP A 23 8.27 8.16 -2.32
CA ASP A 23 7.67 9.46 -1.99
C ASP A 23 6.14 9.36 -1.84
N LEU A 24 5.46 8.60 -2.72
CA LEU A 24 4.03 8.31 -2.53
C LEU A 24 3.77 7.56 -1.22
N SER A 25 4.58 6.55 -0.89
CA SER A 25 4.43 5.77 0.34
C SER A 25 4.64 6.64 1.59
N ARG A 26 5.59 7.58 1.56
CA ARG A 26 5.76 8.61 2.61
C ARG A 26 4.53 9.51 2.73
N ASN A 27 4.01 10.01 1.61
CA ASN A 27 2.81 10.84 1.60
C ASN A 27 1.60 10.09 2.14
N GLN A 28 1.44 8.81 1.79
CA GLN A 28 0.37 7.95 2.32
C GLN A 28 0.46 7.84 3.84
N LEU A 29 1.66 7.58 4.37
CA LEU A 29 1.89 7.51 5.81
C LEU A 29 1.59 8.86 6.51
N GLU A 30 1.98 9.98 5.90
CA GLU A 30 1.67 11.31 6.44
C GLU A 30 0.18 11.61 6.47
N VAL A 31 -0.55 11.28 5.40
CA VAL A 31 -2.01 11.43 5.32
C VAL A 31 -2.70 10.62 6.43
N VAL A 32 -2.26 9.38 6.64
CA VAL A 32 -2.82 8.52 7.69
C VAL A 32 -2.41 8.97 9.10
N ARG A 33 -1.29 9.69 9.25
CA ARG A 33 -0.87 10.27 10.55
C ARG A 33 -1.70 11.47 10.97
N LYS A 34 -2.12 12.31 10.03
CA LYS A 34 -2.88 13.53 10.34
C LYS A 34 -4.21 13.18 11.01
N GLU A 35 -4.51 13.83 12.12
CA GLU A 35 -5.86 13.77 12.70
C GLU A 35 -6.80 14.47 11.74
N ASP A 36 -7.75 13.71 11.21
CA ASP A 36 -8.77 14.23 10.31
C ASP A 36 -10.14 13.75 10.81
N PRO A 37 -10.87 14.63 11.52
CA PRO A 37 -12.18 14.32 12.08
C PRO A 37 -13.29 14.22 11.03
N GLU A 38 -13.07 14.76 9.81
CA GLU A 38 -14.09 14.81 8.74
C GLU A 38 -13.92 13.69 7.70
N GLY A 39 -12.73 13.08 7.61
CA GLY A 39 -12.50 11.89 6.80
C GLY A 39 -12.07 12.18 5.35
N GLU A 40 -11.74 13.43 5.02
CA GLU A 40 -11.20 13.87 3.72
C GLU A 40 -9.86 13.18 3.36
N TYR A 41 -9.16 12.63 4.35
CA TYR A 41 -7.92 11.87 4.18
C TYR A 41 -8.13 10.63 3.29
N LEU A 42 -9.34 10.06 3.25
CA LEU A 42 -9.63 8.87 2.44
C LEU A 42 -9.56 9.18 0.94
N ASP A 43 -10.14 10.29 0.50
CA ASP A 43 -10.10 10.70 -0.91
C ASP A 43 -8.65 11.00 -1.34
N THR A 44 -7.88 11.65 -0.47
CA THR A 44 -6.45 11.89 -0.70
C THR A 44 -5.67 10.57 -0.79
N LEU A 45 -5.96 9.62 0.08
CA LEU A 45 -5.32 8.30 0.09
C LEU A 45 -5.63 7.51 -1.19
N LEU A 46 -6.88 7.55 -1.66
CA LEU A 46 -7.31 6.90 -2.91
C LEU A 46 -6.56 7.49 -4.11
N GLN A 47 -6.46 8.81 -4.22
CA GLN A 47 -5.69 9.45 -5.29
C GLN A 47 -4.19 9.08 -5.25
N LEU A 48 -3.61 8.92 -4.05
CA LEU A 48 -2.23 8.47 -3.90
C LEU A 48 -2.06 7.01 -4.34
N LEU A 49 -3.05 6.14 -4.05
CA LEU A 49 -3.05 4.74 -4.48
C LEU A 49 -3.16 4.62 -6.01
N GLU A 50 -4.01 5.42 -6.66
CA GLU A 50 -4.12 5.45 -8.12
C GLU A 50 -2.80 5.85 -8.78
N LYS A 51 -2.17 6.93 -8.28
CA LYS A 51 -0.84 7.37 -8.75
C LYS A 51 0.22 6.27 -8.57
N ARG A 52 0.14 5.54 -7.46
CA ARG A 52 1.05 4.44 -7.16
C ARG A 52 0.86 3.28 -8.12
N GLN A 53 -0.38 2.88 -8.39
CA GLN A 53 -0.73 1.81 -9.32
C GLN A 53 -0.16 2.10 -10.72
N ALA A 54 -0.31 3.33 -11.21
CA ALA A 54 0.25 3.76 -12.49
C ALA A 54 1.80 3.66 -12.54
N LEU A 55 2.50 3.87 -11.42
CA LEU A 55 3.95 3.67 -11.35
C LEU A 55 4.34 2.19 -11.29
N ILE A 56 3.56 1.36 -10.59
CA ILE A 56 3.80 -0.10 -10.52
C ILE A 56 3.67 -0.72 -11.90
N GLU A 57 2.68 -0.34 -12.69
CA GLU A 57 2.50 -0.82 -14.07
C GLU A 57 3.70 -0.43 -14.97
N GLN A 58 4.23 0.77 -14.81
CA GLN A 58 5.45 1.20 -15.50
C GLN A 58 6.67 0.38 -15.07
N ILE A 59 6.80 0.09 -13.78
CA ILE A 59 7.86 -0.75 -13.23
C ILE A 59 7.76 -2.18 -13.78
N ASP A 60 6.56 -2.75 -13.90
CA ASP A 60 6.33 -4.10 -14.42
C ASP A 60 6.69 -4.22 -15.90
N SER A 61 6.28 -3.24 -16.72
CA SER A 61 6.71 -3.16 -18.12
C SER A 61 8.23 -3.07 -18.24
N LEU A 62 8.85 -2.24 -17.39
CA LEU A 62 10.30 -2.04 -17.38
C LEU A 62 11.06 -3.28 -16.88
N ASN A 63 10.50 -4.00 -15.90
CA ASN A 63 11.01 -5.29 -15.41
C ASN A 63 11.05 -6.33 -16.53
N GLY A 64 10.03 -6.38 -17.39
CA GLY A 64 10.03 -7.24 -18.58
C GLY A 64 11.23 -6.97 -19.48
N GLN A 65 11.47 -5.69 -19.81
CA GLN A 65 12.59 -5.25 -20.66
C GLN A 65 13.96 -5.57 -20.01
N VAL A 66 14.10 -5.32 -18.70
CA VAL A 66 15.32 -5.63 -17.95
C VAL A 66 15.60 -7.13 -17.93
N ARG A 67 14.58 -7.98 -17.73
CA ARG A 67 14.72 -9.44 -17.79
C ARG A 67 15.18 -9.90 -19.17
N GLU A 68 14.64 -9.33 -20.23
CA GLU A 68 15.04 -9.66 -21.60
C GLU A 68 16.51 -9.29 -21.88
N LEU A 69 16.94 -8.09 -21.46
CA LEU A 69 18.33 -7.64 -21.61
C LEU A 69 19.30 -8.50 -20.77
N ARG A 70 18.93 -8.87 -19.54
CA ARG A 70 19.72 -9.80 -18.72
C ARG A 70 19.89 -11.15 -19.40
N ARG A 71 18.82 -11.70 -19.99
CA ARG A 71 18.87 -12.97 -20.73
C ARG A 71 19.80 -12.87 -21.94
N LYS A 72 19.74 -11.77 -22.71
CA LYS A 72 20.64 -11.52 -23.85
C LYS A 72 22.11 -11.48 -23.42
N LEU A 73 22.38 -10.83 -22.28
CA LEU A 73 23.71 -10.73 -21.69
C LEU A 73 24.14 -11.98 -20.89
N ARG A 74 23.31 -13.04 -20.86
CA ARG A 74 23.52 -14.26 -20.06
C ARG A 74 23.81 -14.00 -18.58
N LEU A 75 23.28 -12.91 -18.04
CA LEU A 75 23.41 -12.57 -16.63
C LEU A 75 22.45 -13.42 -15.81
N THR A 76 22.98 -14.24 -14.90
CA THR A 76 22.20 -14.99 -13.93
C THR A 76 21.62 -14.08 -12.85
N LEU A 77 20.52 -14.51 -12.22
CA LEU A 77 19.88 -13.80 -11.12
C LEU A 77 20.89 -13.63 -9.96
N PRO A 78 20.94 -12.45 -9.31
CA PRO A 78 21.79 -12.27 -8.14
C PRO A 78 21.27 -13.16 -7.00
N GLY A 79 22.03 -14.21 -6.66
CA GLY A 79 21.71 -15.14 -5.57
C GLY A 79 22.01 -16.62 -5.85
N ALA A 80 22.19 -17.00 -7.13
CA ALA A 80 22.77 -18.31 -7.45
C ALA A 80 24.29 -18.17 -7.33
N GLY A 81 24.88 -18.87 -6.34
CA GLY A 81 26.32 -18.99 -6.26
C GLY A 81 26.90 -19.50 -7.57
N GLU A 82 28.06 -18.93 -7.92
CA GLU A 82 29.16 -19.52 -8.68
C GLU A 82 29.69 -18.67 -9.83
N ALA A 83 31.02 -18.67 -9.82
CA ALA A 83 31.99 -18.51 -10.89
C ALA A 83 32.08 -17.15 -11.59
N GLU A 84 33.23 -16.51 -11.31
CA GLU A 84 33.92 -15.57 -12.18
C GLU A 84 34.06 -16.14 -13.60
N GLN A 85 33.03 -16.00 -14.42
CA GLN A 85 33.21 -15.98 -15.87
C GLN A 85 33.39 -14.52 -16.25
N GLU A 86 34.44 -14.25 -17.04
CA GLU A 86 34.77 -12.95 -17.63
C GLU A 86 33.51 -12.30 -18.22
N GLY A 87 32.87 -11.47 -17.39
CA GLY A 87 31.66 -10.76 -17.72
C GLY A 87 31.98 -9.56 -18.61
N PRO A 88 30.98 -9.03 -19.34
CA PRO A 88 31.18 -7.86 -20.16
C PRO A 88 31.58 -6.66 -19.28
N ASP A 89 32.54 -5.86 -19.74
CA ASP A 89 32.99 -4.56 -19.19
C ASP A 89 32.87 -4.39 -17.66
N PRO A 90 33.97 -4.55 -16.89
CA PRO A 90 33.94 -4.50 -15.43
C PRO A 90 33.35 -3.20 -14.86
N ASP A 91 33.50 -2.07 -15.56
CA ASP A 91 32.96 -0.77 -15.12
C ASP A 91 31.45 -0.68 -15.32
N GLY A 92 30.94 -1.10 -16.48
CA GLY A 92 29.50 -1.17 -16.77
C GLY A 92 28.76 -2.09 -15.80
N MET A 93 29.38 -3.19 -15.40
CA MET A 93 28.82 -4.14 -14.43
C MET A 93 28.96 -3.69 -12.97
N ALA A 94 29.93 -2.82 -12.64
CA ALA A 94 30.03 -2.20 -11.31
C ALA A 94 28.88 -1.23 -11.04
N GLU A 95 28.52 -0.42 -12.05
CA GLU A 95 27.35 0.45 -11.97
C GLU A 95 26.05 -0.35 -11.80
N TYR A 96 25.86 -1.37 -12.63
CA TYR A 96 24.69 -2.24 -12.57
C TYR A 96 24.47 -2.81 -11.16
N ARG A 97 25.54 -3.33 -10.53
CA ARG A 97 25.51 -3.84 -9.15
C ARG A 97 25.13 -2.76 -8.13
N THR A 98 25.60 -1.52 -8.34
CA THR A 98 25.27 -0.39 -7.46
C THR A 98 23.79 0.01 -7.58
N LEU A 99 23.27 0.06 -8.80
CA LEU A 99 21.85 0.33 -9.05
C LEU A 99 20.94 -0.76 -8.43
N LEU A 100 21.36 -2.04 -8.47
CA LEU A 100 20.62 -3.12 -7.83
C LEU A 100 20.58 -3.01 -6.31
N ARG A 101 21.71 -2.64 -5.68
CA ARG A 101 21.74 -2.37 -4.24
C ARG A 101 20.80 -1.22 -3.89
N LYS A 102 20.79 -0.16 -4.69
CA LYS A 102 19.87 0.97 -4.50
C LYS A 102 18.41 0.56 -4.63
N ASN A 103 18.05 -0.23 -5.65
CA ASN A 103 16.69 -0.78 -5.79
C ASN A 103 16.27 -1.59 -4.56
N ARG A 104 17.16 -2.45 -4.03
CA ARG A 104 16.85 -3.24 -2.82
C ARG A 104 16.57 -2.34 -1.63
N SER A 105 17.43 -1.34 -1.38
CA SER A 105 17.24 -0.40 -0.28
C SER A 105 15.95 0.42 -0.42
N LEU A 106 15.58 0.83 -1.64
CA LEU A 106 14.31 1.53 -1.90
C LEU A 106 13.11 0.62 -1.61
N LEU A 107 13.15 -0.65 -2.04
CA LEU A 107 12.08 -1.61 -1.79
C LEU A 107 11.89 -1.90 -0.30
N GLU A 108 12.97 -2.01 0.45
CA GLU A 108 12.93 -2.15 1.92
C GLU A 108 12.26 -0.93 2.56
N ALA A 109 12.67 0.29 2.19
CA ALA A 109 12.07 1.51 2.72
C ALA A 109 10.58 1.68 2.34
N ILE A 110 10.19 1.30 1.12
CA ILE A 110 8.78 1.29 0.69
C ILE A 110 7.98 0.33 1.56
N ARG A 111 8.51 -0.88 1.77
CA ARG A 111 7.86 -1.91 2.58
C ARG A 111 7.65 -1.45 4.02
N ASP A 112 8.66 -0.85 4.64
CA ASP A 112 8.57 -0.36 6.01
C ASP A 112 7.47 0.70 6.17
N ASN A 113 7.40 1.64 5.21
CA ASN A 113 6.35 2.66 5.19
C ASN A 113 4.96 2.06 4.97
N ASP A 114 4.83 1.09 4.08
CA ASP A 114 3.56 0.42 3.79
C ASP A 114 3.05 -0.36 5.00
N GLU A 115 3.92 -1.11 5.67
CA GLU A 115 3.58 -1.84 6.90
C GLU A 115 3.14 -0.87 8.01
N ALA A 116 3.82 0.27 8.16
CA ALA A 116 3.43 1.31 9.11
C ALA A 116 2.07 1.94 8.76
N CYS A 117 1.86 2.27 7.48
CA CYS A 117 0.62 2.86 6.97
C CYS A 117 -0.57 1.92 7.18
N GLN A 118 -0.40 0.64 6.84
CA GLN A 118 -1.43 -0.38 7.02
C GLN A 118 -1.83 -0.53 8.49
N ARG A 119 -0.85 -0.63 9.40
CA ARG A 119 -1.13 -0.75 10.84
C ARG A 119 -1.96 0.43 11.36
N MET A 120 -1.61 1.66 10.96
CA MET A 120 -2.34 2.85 11.38
C MET A 120 -3.76 2.90 10.79
N LEU A 121 -3.96 2.47 9.55
CA LEU A 121 -5.29 2.35 8.95
C LEU A 121 -6.16 1.33 9.69
N GLU A 122 -5.61 0.15 10.00
CA GLU A 122 -6.31 -0.89 10.77
C GLU A 122 -6.75 -0.38 12.15
N GLU A 123 -5.88 0.34 12.86
CA GLU A 123 -6.20 0.96 14.15
C GLU A 123 -7.35 1.99 14.04
N ARG A 124 -7.32 2.82 13.00
CA ARG A 124 -8.39 3.81 12.73
C ARG A 124 -9.71 3.13 12.41
N PHE A 125 -9.71 2.12 11.54
CA PHE A 125 -10.93 1.38 11.22
C PHE A 125 -11.49 0.65 12.44
N ALA A 126 -10.64 0.09 13.30
CA ALA A 126 -11.07 -0.51 14.55
C ALA A 126 -11.74 0.52 15.49
N HIS A 127 -11.21 1.74 15.57
CA HIS A 127 -11.82 2.82 16.34
C HIS A 127 -13.19 3.24 15.79
N VAL A 128 -13.30 3.46 14.47
CA VAL A 128 -14.58 3.78 13.81
C VAL A 128 -15.60 2.65 14.02
N GLY A 129 -15.17 1.39 13.91
CA GLY A 129 -16.01 0.22 14.17
C GLY A 129 -16.57 0.18 15.59
N ARG A 130 -15.76 0.50 16.61
CA ARG A 130 -16.23 0.62 18.01
C ARG A 130 -17.27 1.72 18.17
N ARG A 131 -17.02 2.91 17.63
CA ARG A 131 -17.98 4.03 17.69
C ARG A 131 -19.31 3.69 17.01
N LEU A 132 -19.27 2.99 15.88
CA LEU A 132 -20.49 2.55 15.19
C LEU A 132 -21.29 1.56 16.05
N ALA A 133 -20.63 0.65 16.75
CA ALA A 133 -21.27 -0.28 17.67
C ALA A 133 -21.93 0.45 18.84
N GLU A 134 -21.26 1.45 19.42
CA GLU A 134 -21.81 2.30 20.49
C GLU A 134 -23.06 3.07 20.02
N VAL A 135 -23.02 3.68 18.82
CA VAL A 135 -24.17 4.39 18.26
C VAL A 135 -25.37 3.45 18.05
N ARG A 136 -25.12 2.22 17.58
CA ARG A 136 -26.17 1.20 17.43
C ARG A 136 -26.76 0.80 18.78
N ALA A 137 -25.92 0.52 19.78
CA ALA A 137 -26.36 0.20 21.13
C ALA A 137 -27.18 1.35 21.75
N ASN A 138 -26.75 2.60 21.57
CA ASN A 138 -27.47 3.78 22.03
C ASN A 138 -28.82 3.95 21.33
N LYS A 139 -28.90 3.65 20.02
CA LYS A 139 -30.16 3.65 19.28
C LYS A 139 -31.12 2.59 19.79
N ASP A 140 -30.62 1.39 20.08
CA ASP A 140 -31.45 0.30 20.62
C ASP A 140 -31.92 0.59 22.05
N ALA A 141 -31.05 1.16 22.89
CA ALA A 141 -31.42 1.67 24.20
C ALA A 141 -32.45 2.80 24.10
N TYR A 142 -32.24 3.79 23.23
CA TYR A 142 -33.19 4.87 22.99
C TYR A 142 -34.56 4.34 22.58
N LYS A 143 -34.63 3.36 21.67
CA LYS A 143 -35.89 2.69 21.31
C LYS A 143 -36.55 2.02 22.50
N ALA A 144 -35.79 1.33 23.35
CA ALA A 144 -36.33 0.69 24.55
C ALA A 144 -36.94 1.70 25.56
N TYR A 145 -36.38 2.92 25.63
CA TYR A 145 -36.86 3.97 26.53
C TYR A 145 -37.96 4.87 25.92
N THR A 146 -37.96 5.09 24.60
CA THR A 146 -38.99 5.92 23.92
C THR A 146 -40.19 5.14 23.41
N PHE A 147 -39.99 3.86 23.07
CA PHE A 147 -41.06 2.91 22.84
C PHE A 147 -41.03 1.88 23.98
N GLY A 148 -41.34 2.35 25.20
CA GLY A 148 -41.86 1.43 26.22
C GLY A 148 -43.03 0.63 25.64
N PRO A 149 -43.36 -0.57 26.17
CA PRO A 149 -44.46 -1.37 25.64
C PRO A 149 -45.68 -0.47 25.48
N GLY A 150 -46.05 -0.17 24.23
CA GLY A 150 -47.28 0.54 23.93
C GLY A 150 -48.40 -0.17 24.69
N PRO A 151 -49.38 0.55 25.26
CA PRO A 151 -50.33 -0.01 26.20
C PRO A 151 -50.93 -1.28 25.62
N THR A 152 -50.41 -2.43 26.07
CA THR A 152 -50.96 -3.74 25.77
C THR A 152 -52.38 -3.70 26.32
N GLY A 153 -53.33 -3.83 25.39
CA GLY A 153 -54.77 -3.69 25.57
C GLY A 153 -55.25 -3.70 27.01
N ALA A 154 -55.88 -2.59 27.40
CA ALA A 154 -56.81 -2.57 28.52
C ALA A 154 -57.82 -3.72 28.32
N TRP A 155 -57.64 -4.82 29.04
CA TRP A 155 -58.64 -5.85 29.23
C TRP A 155 -59.71 -5.26 30.14
N PHE A 156 -60.70 -4.60 29.54
CA PHE A 156 -61.94 -4.26 30.22
C PHE A 156 -62.73 -5.56 30.45
N PHE A 157 -62.70 -6.07 31.68
CA PHE A 157 -63.71 -7.02 32.14
C PHE A 157 -64.98 -6.24 32.49
N ASP A 158 -65.93 -6.16 31.55
CA ASP A 158 -67.31 -5.76 31.86
C ASP A 158 -68.03 -6.94 32.50
N LYS A 159 -68.12 -6.96 33.83
CA LYS A 159 -69.06 -7.82 34.56
C LYS A 159 -70.39 -7.09 34.69
N LYS A 160 -71.31 -7.33 33.76
CA LYS A 160 -72.73 -7.04 34.00
C LYS A 160 -73.42 -8.23 34.67
N LYS A 161 -74.01 -7.94 35.83
CA LYS A 161 -75.04 -8.72 36.51
C LYS A 161 -76.36 -8.61 35.76
#